data_AF-A0A970WGI9-F1
#
_entry.id   AF-A0A970WGI9-F1
#
_cell.length_a   1.000
_cell.length_b   1.000
_cell.length_c   1.000
_cell.angle_alpha   90.00
_cell.angle_beta   90.00
_cell.angle_gamma   90.00
#
_symmetry.space_group_name_H-M   'P 1'
#
loop_
_entity.id
_entity.type
_entity.pdbx_description
1 polymer ?
#
loop_
_entity_poly.entity_id
_entity_poly.type
_entity_poly.pdbx_seq_one_letter_code
_entity_poly.pdbx_strand_id
1 'polypeptide(L)'
;NDYQRYPYALSKPRIVDQLSSDPATPSTSPLQNHSIYATVGYNFTAEEIIAFAREREERGEPFALWAGHGNDPFYMRLSTIEGILKAAPTTCRALVFPEMERTDEAMEYAVRTHILPIAELCRKHGTAKIVLRNKNIFWNGSCYLDLWREILLEGDYRDVFIPSMEETNDRTQALSLSGRMGLWLCGHFDRISGRAVTDNANFSRFWEWGAQQNLSHLMRSMVLRSSLGADMLLVNIYQGDPRSLAPLYQMLDKGVIAVPEREDLLSVADLCLGMKNPSPNFLEHGKNGHHIDGYRAESTKMVFDRMDCYWGGAPIDPSDFSNYAMGSRSRMLNFLPTNPYGLIAMVSANTELAASPFFRSMLVTDGEVFYDEQGQAVSAADYKPRALAALEASAAKLPVRVYGEVAWTVVRLDPSHVRVTLIDSGYLSPADREATIVLQHLDGTGCRDILSGETLPLAANAVSLTVPAGVLRVVDIAQR
;
A
#
# COMPACT_ATOMS: atom_id res chain seq x y z
N ASN A 1 0.63 3.98 -42.93
CA ASN A 1 2.04 4.41 -43.05
C ASN A 1 2.61 4.63 -41.66
N ASP A 2 3.24 3.56 -41.18
CA ASP A 2 4.33 3.49 -40.22
C ASP A 2 4.37 4.50 -39.06
N TYR A 3 3.77 4.11 -37.93
CA TYR A 3 4.26 4.51 -36.61
C TYR A 3 5.16 3.40 -36.06
N GLN A 4 6.45 3.70 -36.07
CA GLN A 4 7.51 2.83 -35.58
C GLN A 4 7.34 2.48 -34.10
N ARG A 5 7.63 1.21 -33.82
CA ARG A 5 7.63 0.56 -32.50
C ARG A 5 8.75 1.13 -31.62
N TYR A 6 8.40 1.53 -30.40
CA TYR A 6 9.35 1.59 -29.28
C TYR A 6 9.28 0.27 -28.50
N PRO A 7 10.41 -0.40 -28.21
CA PRO A 7 10.44 -1.61 -27.40
C PRO A 7 10.73 -1.24 -25.95
N TYR A 8 9.70 -0.91 -25.17
CA TYR A 8 9.81 -0.95 -23.71
C TYR A 8 9.11 -2.22 -23.23
N ALA A 9 9.91 -3.25 -22.97
CA ALA A 9 9.47 -4.43 -22.23
C ALA A 9 9.44 -4.06 -20.75
N LEU A 10 8.40 -3.33 -20.33
CA LEU A 10 8.03 -3.24 -18.92
C LEU A 10 7.15 -4.46 -18.61
N SER A 11 7.50 -5.16 -17.54
CA SER A 11 6.73 -6.27 -16.99
C SER A 11 5.25 -5.84 -16.88
N LYS A 12 4.38 -6.49 -17.67
CA LYS A 12 2.95 -6.15 -17.65
C LYS A 12 2.41 -6.40 -16.25
N PRO A 13 1.81 -5.41 -15.56
CA PRO A 13 1.19 -5.64 -14.26
C PRO A 13 0.12 -6.73 -14.39
N ARG A 14 0.15 -7.70 -13.47
CA ARG A 14 -0.88 -8.75 -13.42
C ARG A 14 -2.05 -8.20 -12.62
N ILE A 15 -2.93 -7.50 -13.31
CA ILE A 15 -4.20 -7.04 -12.77
C ILE A 15 -5.04 -8.29 -12.44
N VAL A 16 -5.37 -8.46 -11.17
CA VAL A 16 -6.33 -9.48 -10.72
C VAL A 16 -7.62 -8.73 -10.42
N ASP A 17 -8.43 -8.55 -11.45
CA ASP A 17 -9.72 -7.87 -11.28
C ASP A 17 -10.63 -8.70 -10.37
N GLN A 18 -11.03 -8.10 -9.27
CA GLN A 18 -12.00 -8.63 -8.33
C GLN A 18 -13.25 -7.75 -8.46
N LEU A 19 -14.24 -8.20 -9.24
CA LEU A 19 -15.51 -7.49 -9.45
C LEU A 19 -16.51 -7.95 -8.38
N SER A 20 -17.02 -7.06 -7.52
CA SER A 20 -18.00 -7.41 -6.47
C SER A 20 -19.46 -7.15 -6.86
N SER A 21 -20.35 -7.79 -6.11
CA SER A 21 -21.81 -7.84 -6.24
C SER A 21 -22.54 -6.69 -5.52
N ASP A 22 -23.68 -6.27 -6.07
CA ASP A 22 -24.70 -5.41 -5.44
C ASP A 22 -25.84 -6.27 -4.83
N PRO A 23 -26.33 -5.99 -3.61
CA PRO A 23 -27.48 -6.69 -3.02
C PRO A 23 -28.77 -5.87 -3.13
N ALA A 24 -29.32 -5.61 -4.31
CA ALA A 24 -30.67 -5.03 -4.40
C ALA A 24 -31.32 -5.13 -5.80
N THR A 25 -31.87 -6.30 -6.18
CA THR A 25 -33.12 -6.40 -6.96
C THR A 25 -33.52 -7.87 -7.15
N PRO A 26 -34.79 -8.26 -6.87
CA PRO A 26 -35.28 -9.59 -7.20
C PRO A 26 -35.58 -9.62 -8.71
N SER A 27 -34.66 -10.16 -9.51
CA SER A 27 -34.91 -10.42 -10.93
C SER A 27 -34.88 -11.93 -11.21
N THR A 28 -35.89 -12.37 -11.93
CA THR A 28 -36.40 -13.74 -12.06
C THR A 28 -35.70 -14.57 -13.15
N SER A 29 -34.37 -14.43 -13.31
CA SER A 29 -33.59 -15.20 -14.29
C SER A 29 -32.31 -15.79 -13.64
N PRO A 30 -32.08 -17.13 -13.64
CA PRO A 30 -31.00 -17.74 -12.87
C PRO A 30 -29.56 -17.52 -13.37
N LEU A 31 -29.31 -16.75 -14.45
CA LEU A 31 -28.04 -16.87 -15.20
C LEU A 31 -27.34 -15.58 -15.66
N GLN A 32 -27.69 -14.39 -15.13
CA GLN A 32 -26.96 -13.16 -15.50
C GLN A 32 -26.79 -12.21 -14.30
N ASN A 33 -25.78 -12.48 -13.48
CA ASN A 33 -25.10 -11.53 -12.57
C ASN A 33 -23.93 -12.25 -11.88
N HIS A 34 -22.77 -12.34 -12.54
CA HIS A 34 -21.60 -13.06 -12.00
C HIS A 34 -20.55 -12.07 -11.46
N SER A 35 -20.44 -12.00 -10.13
CA SER A 35 -19.35 -11.36 -9.38
C SER A 35 -18.08 -12.24 -9.37
N ILE A 36 -16.91 -11.61 -9.29
CA ILE A 36 -15.58 -12.20 -9.05
C ILE A 36 -15.17 -12.06 -7.54
N TYR A 37 -16.12 -11.73 -6.67
CA TYR A 37 -16.10 -12.19 -5.28
C TYR A 37 -17.00 -13.40 -5.19
N ALA A 38 -16.42 -14.59 -5.11
CA ALA A 38 -17.12 -15.70 -4.49
C ALA A 38 -16.81 -15.62 -3.00
N THR A 39 -17.63 -14.91 -2.22
CA THR A 39 -17.96 -15.42 -0.89
C THR A 39 -18.75 -16.69 -1.16
N VAL A 40 -18.03 -17.79 -1.23
CA VAL A 40 -18.63 -19.11 -1.25
C VAL A 40 -19.39 -19.18 0.06
N GLY A 41 -20.71 -18.96 0.07
CA GLY A 41 -21.47 -19.18 1.30
C GLY A 41 -21.07 -20.54 1.88
N TYR A 42 -21.15 -20.76 3.19
CA TYR A 42 -20.84 -22.05 3.83
C TYR A 42 -21.66 -23.26 3.29
N ASN A 43 -22.41 -23.04 2.22
CA ASN A 43 -23.40 -23.87 1.59
C ASN A 43 -22.85 -24.60 0.35
N PHE A 44 -21.67 -24.23 -0.16
CA PHE A 44 -21.03 -24.98 -1.26
C PHE A 44 -20.18 -26.12 -0.71
N THR A 45 -20.28 -27.26 -1.38
CA THR A 45 -19.41 -28.41 -1.17
C THR A 45 -18.01 -28.16 -1.72
N ALA A 46 -17.02 -28.91 -1.23
CA ALA A 46 -15.64 -28.83 -1.75
C ALA A 46 -15.57 -29.10 -3.27
N GLU A 47 -16.39 -30.03 -3.78
CA GLU A 47 -16.42 -30.37 -5.20
C GLU A 47 -16.96 -29.23 -6.07
N GLU A 48 -17.99 -28.51 -5.61
CA GLU A 48 -18.52 -27.34 -6.33
C GLU A 48 -17.49 -26.22 -6.42
N ILE A 49 -16.73 -25.98 -5.35
CA ILE A 49 -15.66 -24.97 -5.34
C ILE A 49 -14.54 -25.35 -6.32
N ILE A 50 -14.15 -26.64 -6.32
CA ILE A 50 -13.12 -27.15 -7.24
C ILE A 50 -13.63 -27.12 -8.68
N ALA A 51 -14.90 -27.41 -8.92
CA ALA A 51 -15.52 -27.33 -10.24
C ALA A 51 -15.53 -25.89 -10.78
N PHE A 52 -15.85 -24.90 -9.93
CA PHE A 52 -15.72 -23.49 -10.27
C PHE A 52 -14.29 -23.13 -10.70
N ALA A 53 -13.29 -23.57 -9.94
CA ALA A 53 -11.88 -23.32 -10.28
C ALA A 53 -11.52 -23.91 -11.64
N ARG A 54 -11.94 -25.15 -11.91
CA ARG A 54 -11.73 -25.82 -13.21
C ARG A 54 -12.38 -25.05 -14.36
N GLU A 55 -13.62 -24.58 -14.19
CA GLU A 55 -14.31 -23.80 -15.21
C GLU A 55 -13.55 -22.50 -15.54
N ARG A 56 -13.03 -21.80 -14.54
CA ARG A 56 -12.24 -20.57 -14.75
C ARG A 56 -10.94 -20.86 -15.47
N GLU A 57 -10.26 -21.96 -15.14
CA GLU A 57 -9.06 -22.41 -15.85
C GLU A 57 -9.36 -22.73 -17.32
N GLU A 58 -10.43 -23.47 -17.60
CA GLU A 58 -10.86 -23.80 -18.97
C GLU A 58 -11.18 -22.56 -19.81
N ARG A 59 -11.68 -21.50 -19.16
CA ARG A 59 -11.98 -20.20 -19.79
C ARG A 59 -10.79 -19.24 -19.83
N GLY A 60 -9.67 -19.58 -19.17
CA GLY A 60 -8.51 -18.70 -19.02
C GLY A 60 -8.78 -17.43 -18.20
N GLU A 61 -9.79 -17.46 -17.33
CA GLU A 61 -10.25 -16.30 -16.55
C GLU A 61 -9.56 -16.26 -15.18
N PRO A 62 -8.67 -15.29 -14.89
CA PRO A 62 -7.99 -15.22 -13.60
C PRO A 62 -8.97 -14.92 -12.47
N PHE A 63 -8.72 -15.46 -11.28
CA PHE A 63 -9.53 -15.17 -10.09
C PHE A 63 -8.70 -15.13 -8.80
N ALA A 64 -9.28 -14.49 -7.79
CA ALA A 64 -8.82 -14.46 -6.41
C ALA A 64 -9.90 -15.00 -5.49
N LEU A 65 -9.51 -15.68 -4.41
CA LEU A 65 -10.44 -16.24 -3.43
C LEU A 65 -10.18 -15.67 -2.05
N TRP A 66 -11.25 -15.45 -1.30
CA TRP A 66 -11.15 -15.25 0.14
C TRP A 66 -10.96 -16.62 0.79
N ALA A 67 -9.78 -16.85 1.38
CA ALA A 67 -9.38 -18.17 1.86
C ALA A 67 -9.48 -18.29 3.39
N GLY A 68 -9.54 -17.18 4.10
CA GLY A 68 -9.76 -17.11 5.55
C GLY A 68 -9.77 -15.68 6.05
N HIS A 69 -10.01 -15.50 7.34
CA HIS A 69 -10.04 -14.21 8.02
C HIS A 69 -9.40 -14.32 9.41
N GLY A 70 -8.93 -13.23 10.02
CA GLY A 70 -8.26 -13.22 11.32
C GLY A 70 -8.94 -14.02 12.44
N ASN A 71 -10.27 -13.99 12.49
CA ASN A 71 -11.07 -14.74 13.49
C ASN A 71 -11.60 -16.08 12.97
N ASP A 72 -11.44 -16.37 11.68
CA ASP A 72 -11.79 -17.64 11.06
C ASP A 72 -10.77 -18.00 9.95
N PRO A 73 -9.54 -18.38 10.34
CA PRO A 73 -8.49 -18.66 9.37
C PRO A 73 -8.69 -20.00 8.66
N PHE A 74 -9.61 -20.85 9.13
CA PHE A 74 -9.89 -22.20 8.62
C PHE A 74 -11.16 -22.27 7.76
N TYR A 75 -11.60 -21.14 7.23
CA TYR A 75 -12.79 -21.01 6.39
C TYR A 75 -12.86 -22.07 5.27
N MET A 76 -11.72 -22.44 4.68
CA MET A 76 -11.63 -23.52 3.69
C MET A 76 -10.63 -24.59 4.11
N ARG A 77 -11.00 -25.87 3.96
CA ARG A 77 -10.09 -26.99 4.29
C ARG A 77 -8.88 -27.02 3.35
N LEU A 78 -7.72 -27.45 3.87
CA LEU A 78 -6.49 -27.61 3.08
C LEU A 78 -6.68 -28.47 1.83
N SER A 79 -7.44 -29.57 1.94
CA SER A 79 -7.72 -30.46 0.80
C SER A 79 -8.53 -29.78 -0.30
N THR A 80 -9.42 -28.86 0.05
CA THR A 80 -10.18 -28.06 -0.91
C THR A 80 -9.28 -27.05 -1.59
N ILE A 81 -8.41 -26.36 -0.84
CA ILE A 81 -7.42 -25.43 -1.40
C ILE A 81 -6.46 -26.16 -2.35
N GLU A 82 -5.92 -27.31 -1.97
CA GLU A 82 -5.08 -28.14 -2.86
C GLU A 82 -5.85 -28.54 -4.13
N GLY A 83 -7.12 -28.92 -4.00
CA GLY A 83 -7.99 -29.23 -5.13
C GLY A 83 -8.16 -28.06 -6.10
N ILE A 84 -8.37 -26.85 -5.59
CA ILE A 84 -8.46 -25.61 -6.38
C ILE A 84 -7.16 -25.34 -7.12
N LEU A 85 -6.03 -25.39 -6.42
CA LEU A 85 -4.72 -25.11 -7.02
C LEU A 85 -4.35 -26.12 -8.12
N LYS A 86 -4.75 -27.39 -7.97
CA LYS A 86 -4.61 -28.41 -9.02
C LYS A 86 -5.56 -28.19 -10.20
N ALA A 87 -6.79 -27.75 -9.94
CA ALA A 87 -7.79 -27.51 -10.96
C ALA A 87 -7.55 -26.21 -11.75
N ALA A 88 -6.92 -25.22 -11.13
CA ALA A 88 -6.68 -23.88 -11.68
C ALA A 88 -5.24 -23.38 -11.44
N PRO A 89 -4.21 -24.10 -11.94
CA PRO A 89 -2.82 -23.78 -11.65
C PRO A 89 -2.38 -22.42 -12.22
N THR A 90 -3.02 -21.95 -13.29
CA THR A 90 -2.65 -20.70 -13.97
C THR A 90 -3.61 -19.55 -13.69
N THR A 91 -4.90 -19.83 -13.48
CA THR A 91 -5.93 -18.80 -13.28
C THR A 91 -6.21 -18.47 -11.82
N CYS A 92 -5.98 -19.37 -10.86
CA CYS A 92 -5.99 -19.01 -9.45
C CYS A 92 -4.76 -18.13 -9.14
N ARG A 93 -4.97 -16.83 -8.93
CA ARG A 93 -3.87 -15.86 -8.73
C ARG A 93 -3.62 -15.50 -7.27
N ALA A 94 -4.65 -15.51 -6.44
CA ALA A 94 -4.54 -15.04 -5.07
C ALA A 94 -5.46 -15.80 -4.11
N LEU A 95 -4.91 -16.16 -2.95
CA LEU A 95 -5.63 -16.61 -1.75
C LEU A 95 -5.51 -15.50 -0.71
N VAL A 96 -6.63 -14.87 -0.39
CA VAL A 96 -6.68 -13.65 0.40
C VAL A 96 -7.00 -13.97 1.86
N PHE A 97 -6.19 -13.46 2.78
CA PHE A 97 -6.35 -13.59 4.23
C PHE A 97 -6.31 -12.20 4.89
N PRO A 98 -7.47 -11.61 5.20
CA PRO A 98 -7.55 -10.35 5.90
C PRO A 98 -7.45 -10.50 7.41
N GLU A 99 -6.94 -9.44 8.06
CA GLU A 99 -6.97 -9.21 9.51
C GLU A 99 -6.24 -10.27 10.35
N MET A 100 -5.17 -10.84 9.81
CA MET A 100 -4.32 -11.84 10.47
C MET A 100 -3.34 -11.20 11.49
N GLU A 101 -3.74 -10.16 12.22
CA GLU A 101 -2.80 -9.31 12.98
C GLU A 101 -2.43 -9.83 14.39
N ARG A 102 -3.12 -10.88 14.85
CA ARG A 102 -2.93 -11.48 16.18
C ARG A 102 -1.58 -12.21 16.27
N THR A 103 -1.10 -12.39 17.50
CA THR A 103 0.17 -13.07 17.82
C THR A 103 0.04 -14.00 19.02
N ASP A 104 -1.17 -14.47 19.29
CA ASP A 104 -1.45 -15.44 20.36
C ASP A 104 -1.35 -16.89 19.86
N GLU A 105 -1.42 -17.84 20.80
CA GLU A 105 -1.30 -19.28 20.53
C GLU A 105 -2.30 -19.80 19.48
N ALA A 106 -3.51 -19.23 19.42
CA ALA A 106 -4.51 -19.65 18.45
C ALA A 106 -4.14 -19.20 17.03
N MET A 107 -3.64 -17.98 16.89
CA MET A 107 -3.11 -17.50 15.62
C MET A 107 -1.84 -18.25 15.22
N GLU A 108 -0.93 -18.52 16.16
CA GLU A 108 0.26 -19.35 15.89
C GLU A 108 -0.14 -20.74 15.36
N TYR A 109 -1.09 -21.40 16.02
CA TYR A 109 -1.63 -22.67 15.56
C TYR A 109 -2.20 -22.57 14.13
N ALA A 110 -3.03 -21.56 13.86
CA ALA A 110 -3.61 -21.35 12.53
C ALA A 110 -2.54 -21.13 11.45
N VAL A 111 -1.54 -20.31 11.76
CA VAL A 111 -0.47 -20.02 10.80
C VAL A 111 0.36 -21.27 10.51
N ARG A 112 0.80 -21.99 11.56
CA ARG A 112 1.66 -23.17 11.40
C ARG A 112 0.95 -24.37 10.78
N THR A 113 -0.33 -24.57 11.09
CA THR A 113 -1.08 -25.76 10.63
C THR A 113 -1.92 -25.52 9.38
N HIS A 114 -2.11 -24.27 8.98
CA HIS A 114 -2.94 -23.92 7.83
C HIS A 114 -2.23 -23.03 6.82
N ILE A 115 -1.80 -21.84 7.24
CA ILE A 115 -1.27 -20.83 6.31
C ILE A 115 0.06 -21.26 5.68
N LEU A 116 1.00 -21.79 6.46
CA LEU A 116 2.27 -22.29 5.94
C LEU A 116 2.09 -23.51 5.01
N PRO A 117 1.26 -24.52 5.35
CA PRO A 117 0.91 -25.57 4.39
C PRO A 117 0.31 -25.04 3.08
N ILE A 118 -0.53 -23.99 3.12
CA ILE A 118 -1.06 -23.36 1.90
C ILE A 118 0.07 -22.73 1.09
N ALA A 119 1.07 -22.11 1.73
CA ALA A 119 2.20 -21.52 1.03
C ALA A 119 2.99 -22.57 0.25
N GLU A 120 3.20 -23.74 0.85
CA GLU A 120 3.83 -24.89 0.20
C GLU A 120 2.97 -25.45 -0.95
N LEU A 121 1.65 -25.50 -0.79
CA LEU A 121 0.74 -25.89 -1.87
C LEU A 121 0.78 -24.90 -3.04
N CYS A 122 0.84 -23.59 -2.77
CA CYS A 122 0.98 -22.55 -3.79
C CYS A 122 2.25 -22.78 -4.62
N ARG A 123 3.40 -23.04 -3.97
CA ARG A 123 4.67 -23.37 -4.65
C ARG A 123 4.59 -24.64 -5.49
N LYS A 124 3.94 -25.67 -4.95
CA LYS A 124 3.86 -26.99 -5.58
C LYS A 124 2.95 -27.01 -6.81
N HIS A 125 1.85 -26.26 -6.79
CA HIS A 125 0.74 -26.49 -7.72
C HIS A 125 0.41 -25.34 -8.67
N GLY A 126 0.94 -24.12 -8.49
CA GLY A 126 0.59 -23.08 -9.45
C GLY A 126 1.21 -21.72 -9.20
N THR A 127 0.52 -20.70 -9.73
CA THR A 127 0.98 -19.30 -9.65
C THR A 127 0.33 -18.49 -8.55
N ALA A 128 -0.57 -19.12 -7.77
CA ALA A 128 -1.29 -18.46 -6.70
C ALA A 128 -0.35 -17.92 -5.62
N LYS A 129 -0.71 -16.76 -5.07
CA LYS A 129 0.03 -16.09 -4.00
C LYS A 129 -0.87 -15.92 -2.78
N ILE A 130 -0.27 -15.89 -1.59
CA ILE A 130 -1.02 -15.60 -0.37
C ILE A 130 -0.99 -14.10 -0.14
N VAL A 131 -2.15 -13.47 -0.17
CA VAL A 131 -2.29 -12.04 0.07
C VAL A 131 -2.70 -11.82 1.51
N LEU A 132 -1.77 -11.35 2.32
CA LEU A 132 -2.08 -10.94 3.69
C LEU A 132 -2.60 -9.50 3.65
N ARG A 133 -3.86 -9.31 4.00
CA ARG A 133 -4.51 -8.00 4.06
C ARG A 133 -4.58 -7.58 5.52
N ASN A 134 -3.64 -6.76 5.97
CA ASN A 134 -3.64 -6.28 7.35
C ASN A 134 -3.78 -4.76 7.41
N LYS A 135 -4.23 -4.29 8.56
CA LYS A 135 -4.58 -2.89 8.83
C LYS A 135 -3.63 -2.26 9.83
N ASN A 136 -3.77 -0.95 9.98
CA ASN A 136 -3.11 -0.17 11.00
C ASN A 136 -1.57 -0.35 11.00
N ILE A 137 -1.00 -0.59 12.17
CA ILE A 137 0.44 -0.75 12.41
C ILE A 137 0.96 -2.17 12.13
N PHE A 138 0.19 -3.08 11.50
CA PHE A 138 0.66 -4.45 11.31
C PHE A 138 2.01 -4.49 10.58
N TRP A 139 2.11 -3.78 9.45
CA TRP A 139 3.29 -3.76 8.57
C TRP A 139 4.48 -2.93 9.08
N ASN A 140 4.33 -2.28 10.24
CA ASN A 140 5.38 -1.46 10.84
C ASN A 140 5.52 -1.71 12.35
N GLY A 141 4.91 -2.78 12.86
CA GLY A 141 4.89 -3.09 14.29
C GLY A 141 4.64 -4.58 14.53
N SER A 142 3.42 -5.05 14.27
CA SER A 142 3.04 -6.43 14.61
C SER A 142 3.84 -7.48 13.85
N CYS A 143 4.26 -7.20 12.61
CA CYS A 143 5.09 -8.08 11.81
C CYS A 143 6.52 -8.26 12.38
N TYR A 144 6.93 -7.42 13.34
CA TYR A 144 8.23 -7.53 14.01
C TYR A 144 8.19 -8.38 15.29
N LEU A 145 7.00 -8.82 15.71
CA LEU A 145 6.82 -9.76 16.81
C LEU A 145 7.12 -11.20 16.36
N ASP A 146 7.53 -12.05 17.30
CA ASP A 146 8.16 -13.34 17.03
C ASP A 146 7.47 -14.19 15.96
N LEU A 147 6.16 -14.43 16.09
CA LEU A 147 5.39 -15.23 15.12
C LEU A 147 5.53 -14.72 13.68
N TRP A 148 5.23 -13.44 13.46
CA TRP A 148 5.23 -12.87 12.11
C TRP A 148 6.62 -12.57 11.61
N ARG A 149 7.56 -12.25 12.50
CA ARG A 149 8.97 -12.03 12.15
C ARG A 149 9.61 -13.31 11.63
N GLU A 150 9.43 -14.42 12.36
CA GLU A 150 9.91 -15.75 11.96
C GLU A 150 9.42 -16.12 10.55
N ILE A 151 8.16 -15.79 10.23
CA ILE A 151 7.51 -16.27 9.02
C ILE A 151 7.72 -15.34 7.83
N LEU A 152 7.55 -14.02 8.05
CA LEU A 152 7.53 -13.04 6.97
C LEU A 152 8.91 -12.41 6.71
N LEU A 153 9.77 -12.33 7.72
CA LEU A 153 11.03 -11.59 7.63
C LEU A 153 12.26 -12.51 7.62
N GLU A 154 12.22 -13.56 8.43
CA GLU A 154 13.30 -14.56 8.56
C GLU A 154 13.02 -15.81 7.71
N GLY A 155 11.76 -16.07 7.41
CA GLY A 155 11.31 -17.22 6.62
C GLY A 155 11.59 -17.06 5.13
N ASP A 156 11.76 -18.19 4.45
CA ASP A 156 11.91 -18.23 3.01
C ASP A 156 10.53 -18.30 2.35
N TYR A 157 9.80 -17.18 2.31
CA TYR A 157 8.47 -17.08 1.69
C TYR A 157 8.21 -15.75 0.95
N ARG A 158 9.27 -14.97 0.67
CA ARG A 158 9.16 -13.67 -0.02
C ARG A 158 8.49 -13.75 -1.39
N ASP A 159 8.53 -14.90 -2.04
CA ASP A 159 7.95 -15.17 -3.35
C ASP A 159 6.46 -15.54 -3.28
N VAL A 160 5.97 -16.01 -2.12
CA VAL A 160 4.60 -16.52 -1.94
C VAL A 160 3.69 -15.51 -1.24
N PHE A 161 4.16 -14.88 -0.17
CA PHE A 161 3.37 -13.87 0.53
C PHE A 161 3.45 -12.52 -0.18
N ILE A 162 2.31 -11.85 -0.28
CA ILE A 162 2.21 -10.49 -0.79
C ILE A 162 1.58 -9.61 0.30
N PRO A 163 2.28 -8.57 0.77
CA PRO A 163 1.73 -7.61 1.70
C PRO A 163 0.65 -6.77 1.02
N SER A 164 -0.51 -6.68 1.67
CA SER A 164 -1.67 -5.91 1.24
C SER A 164 -2.28 -5.14 2.38
N MET A 165 -3.05 -4.14 1.99
CA MET A 165 -3.71 -3.23 2.91
C MET A 165 -5.15 -3.67 3.21
N GLU A 166 -5.56 -3.55 4.47
CA GLU A 166 -6.93 -3.71 4.98
C GLU A 166 -7.44 -2.42 5.63
N GLU A 167 -7.17 -1.26 5.02
CA GLU A 167 -7.39 0.04 5.67
C GLU A 167 -8.84 0.50 5.79
N THR A 168 -9.78 -0.43 5.77
CA THR A 168 -11.11 -0.20 6.32
C THR A 168 -10.94 0.22 7.77
N ASN A 169 -11.69 1.23 8.21
CA ASN A 169 -11.62 1.80 9.55
C ASN A 169 -10.23 2.15 10.08
N ASP A 170 -9.20 2.25 9.24
CA ASP A 170 -7.82 2.56 9.65
C ASP A 170 -7.61 4.07 9.86
N ARG A 171 -6.65 4.43 10.70
CA ARG A 171 -6.25 5.80 11.04
C ARG A 171 -4.77 6.08 10.70
N THR A 172 -4.04 5.06 10.28
CA THR A 172 -2.58 5.07 10.12
C THR A 172 -2.14 4.61 8.73
N GLN A 173 -2.93 4.93 7.70
CA GLN A 173 -2.70 4.46 6.31
C GLN A 173 -1.32 4.79 5.77
N ALA A 174 -0.80 5.98 6.13
CA ALA A 174 0.53 6.41 5.75
C ALA A 174 1.62 5.54 6.40
N LEU A 175 1.42 5.11 7.65
CA LEU A 175 2.33 4.20 8.36
C LEU A 175 2.28 2.80 7.76
N SER A 176 1.08 2.29 7.45
CA SER A 176 0.93 1.00 6.77
C SER A 176 1.61 0.99 5.40
N LEU A 177 1.42 2.06 4.61
CA LEU A 177 2.17 2.23 3.35
C LEU A 177 3.67 2.22 3.61
N SER A 178 4.15 3.06 4.53
CA SER A 178 5.58 3.19 4.83
C SER A 178 6.21 1.85 5.26
N GLY A 179 5.52 1.08 6.08
CA GLY A 179 5.95 -0.26 6.52
C GLY A 179 6.03 -1.25 5.37
N ARG A 180 4.96 -1.37 4.55
CA ARG A 180 4.97 -2.28 3.39
C ARG A 180 6.06 -1.92 2.39
N MET A 181 6.28 -0.62 2.16
CA MET A 181 7.36 -0.15 1.30
C MET A 181 8.73 -0.49 1.86
N GLY A 182 8.97 -0.32 3.16
CA GLY A 182 10.24 -0.72 3.78
C GLY A 182 10.50 -2.22 3.69
N LEU A 183 9.49 -3.04 3.93
CA LEU A 183 9.61 -4.50 3.79
C LEU A 183 9.91 -4.93 2.35
N TRP A 184 9.25 -4.32 1.37
CA TRP A 184 9.52 -4.58 -0.05
C TRP A 184 10.92 -4.11 -0.47
N LEU A 185 11.33 -2.89 -0.11
CA LEU A 185 12.64 -2.32 -0.43
C LEU A 185 13.81 -3.08 0.23
N CYS A 186 13.60 -3.66 1.40
CA CYS A 186 14.56 -4.54 2.06
C CYS A 186 14.56 -5.98 1.53
N GLY A 187 13.68 -6.31 0.56
CA GLY A 187 13.68 -7.62 -0.08
C GLY A 187 12.97 -8.73 0.70
N HIS A 188 12.17 -8.40 1.72
CA HIS A 188 11.37 -9.38 2.47
C HIS A 188 10.16 -9.88 1.66
N PHE A 189 9.75 -9.14 0.63
CA PHE A 189 8.71 -9.56 -0.31
C PHE A 189 9.14 -9.23 -1.72
N ASP A 190 8.89 -10.13 -2.67
CA ASP A 190 9.17 -9.90 -4.10
C ASP A 190 8.19 -8.91 -4.72
N ARG A 191 6.96 -8.88 -4.21
CA ARG A 191 5.86 -8.09 -4.76
C ARG A 191 5.13 -7.35 -3.65
N ILE A 192 4.44 -6.27 -4.01
CA ILE A 192 3.54 -5.54 -3.13
C ILE A 192 2.22 -5.32 -3.86
N SER A 193 1.13 -5.20 -3.09
CA SER A 193 -0.19 -4.98 -3.66
C SER A 193 -0.79 -3.62 -3.31
N GLY A 194 -1.75 -3.21 -4.13
CA GLY A 194 -2.66 -2.10 -3.87
C GLY A 194 -4.07 -2.62 -3.67
N ARG A 195 -4.88 -1.93 -2.87
CA ARG A 195 -6.30 -2.24 -2.73
C ARG A 195 -7.16 -0.99 -2.77
N ALA A 196 -8.28 -1.08 -3.47
CA ALA A 196 -9.36 -0.11 -3.42
C ALA A 196 -10.61 -0.79 -2.86
N VAL A 197 -11.19 -0.26 -1.79
CA VAL A 197 -12.47 -0.72 -1.26
C VAL A 197 -13.37 0.46 -0.92
N THR A 198 -14.67 0.30 -1.13
CA THR A 198 -15.68 1.35 -0.90
C THR A 198 -15.62 1.95 0.51
N ASP A 199 -15.30 1.17 1.53
CA ASP A 199 -15.21 1.61 2.93
C ASP A 199 -13.80 2.09 3.34
N ASN A 200 -12.86 2.31 2.41
CA ASN A 200 -11.60 3.02 2.72
C ASN A 200 -11.87 4.43 3.28
N ALA A 201 -12.97 5.04 2.87
CA ALA A 201 -13.41 6.34 3.39
C ALA A 201 -13.94 6.25 4.84
N ASN A 202 -14.19 5.05 5.36
CA ASN A 202 -14.56 4.84 6.75
C ASN A 202 -13.27 4.84 7.59
N PHE A 203 -12.99 5.92 8.31
CA PHE A 203 -11.82 6.03 9.19
C PHE A 203 -12.20 5.92 10.69
N SER A 204 -13.48 5.78 11.00
CA SER A 204 -13.97 5.74 12.37
C SER A 204 -15.25 4.91 12.45
N ARG A 205 -15.23 3.89 13.30
CA ARG A 205 -16.42 3.06 13.58
C ARG A 205 -17.55 3.84 14.27
N PHE A 206 -17.28 5.01 14.84
CA PHE A 206 -18.32 5.90 15.39
C PHE A 206 -19.23 6.48 14.31
N TRP A 207 -18.71 6.65 13.10
CA TRP A 207 -19.43 7.25 11.97
C TRP A 207 -19.37 6.28 10.79
N GLU A 208 -19.96 5.10 10.99
CA GLU A 208 -20.05 4.02 10.00
C GLU A 208 -21.01 4.36 8.83
N TRP A 209 -20.88 5.57 8.28
CA TRP A 209 -21.42 5.95 6.98
C TRP A 209 -20.27 6.05 5.99
N GLY A 210 -19.72 4.89 5.62
CA GLY A 210 -18.44 4.77 4.94
C GLY A 210 -18.49 4.65 3.41
N ALA A 211 -19.66 4.71 2.77
CA ALA A 211 -19.76 4.47 1.34
C ALA A 211 -19.53 5.74 0.51
N GLN A 212 -18.27 6.18 0.40
CA GLN A 212 -17.95 7.16 -0.64
C GLN A 212 -17.91 6.44 -2.00
N GLN A 213 -18.80 6.84 -2.91
CA GLN A 213 -18.99 6.20 -4.22
C GLN A 213 -18.18 6.86 -5.34
N ASN A 214 -17.58 8.03 -5.09
CA ASN A 214 -16.78 8.70 -6.11
C ASN A 214 -15.47 7.96 -6.38
N LEU A 215 -15.35 7.27 -7.51
CA LEU A 215 -14.17 6.43 -7.79
C LEU A 215 -12.87 7.22 -8.06
N SER A 216 -12.89 8.56 -8.16
CA SER A 216 -11.68 9.38 -8.32
C SER A 216 -10.67 9.16 -7.18
N HIS A 217 -11.12 9.13 -5.92
CA HIS A 217 -10.19 9.00 -4.79
C HIS A 217 -9.55 7.60 -4.74
N LEU A 218 -10.31 6.55 -5.06
CA LEU A 218 -9.80 5.19 -5.20
C LEU A 218 -8.81 5.11 -6.36
N MET A 219 -9.14 5.68 -7.53
CA MET A 219 -8.25 5.74 -8.67
C MET A 219 -6.93 6.44 -8.32
N ARG A 220 -6.97 7.63 -7.73
CA ARG A 220 -5.77 8.38 -7.31
C ARG A 220 -4.91 7.57 -6.33
N SER A 221 -5.52 6.90 -5.36
CA SER A 221 -4.78 6.03 -4.43
C SER A 221 -4.14 4.85 -5.14
N MET A 222 -4.85 4.20 -6.07
CA MET A 222 -4.30 3.08 -6.85
C MET A 222 -3.19 3.51 -7.80
N VAL A 223 -3.28 4.70 -8.39
CA VAL A 223 -2.17 5.31 -9.14
C VAL A 223 -0.95 5.45 -8.23
N LEU A 224 -1.10 6.05 -7.05
CA LEU A 224 0.01 6.17 -6.09
C LEU A 224 0.62 4.81 -5.73
N ARG A 225 -0.21 3.81 -5.43
CA ARG A 225 0.29 2.45 -5.10
C ARG A 225 1.05 1.84 -6.27
N SER A 226 0.53 1.96 -7.49
CA SER A 226 1.15 1.39 -8.69
C SER A 226 2.48 2.08 -9.00
N SER A 227 2.53 3.41 -8.93
CA SER A 227 3.78 4.18 -9.09
C SER A 227 4.81 3.94 -7.98
N LEU A 228 4.41 3.30 -6.88
CA LEU A 228 5.30 2.83 -5.81
C LEU A 228 5.67 1.34 -5.94
N GLY A 229 5.32 0.67 -7.04
CA GLY A 229 5.71 -0.72 -7.32
C GLY A 229 4.61 -1.76 -7.08
N ALA A 230 3.39 -1.36 -6.72
CA ALA A 230 2.29 -2.32 -6.59
C ALA A 230 1.87 -2.86 -7.95
N ASP A 231 2.03 -4.16 -8.15
CA ASP A 231 1.82 -4.84 -9.43
C ASP A 231 0.65 -5.85 -9.39
N MET A 232 -0.03 -5.92 -8.24
CA MET A 232 -1.29 -6.63 -8.03
C MET A 232 -2.28 -5.70 -7.34
N LEU A 233 -3.39 -5.44 -8.03
CA LEU A 233 -4.41 -4.49 -7.62
C LEU A 233 -5.69 -5.24 -7.24
N LEU A 234 -6.11 -5.15 -5.98
CA LEU A 234 -7.31 -5.77 -5.46
C LEU A 234 -8.43 -4.73 -5.37
N VAL A 235 -9.53 -4.94 -6.07
CA VAL A 235 -10.63 -3.97 -6.15
C VAL A 235 -11.84 -4.57 -5.45
N ASN A 236 -12.44 -3.85 -4.50
CA ASN A 236 -13.59 -4.27 -3.70
C ASN A 236 -14.64 -3.15 -3.74
N ILE A 237 -15.13 -2.78 -4.91
CA ILE A 237 -16.08 -1.67 -5.06
C ILE A 237 -17.49 -2.24 -5.05
N TYR A 238 -18.12 -2.25 -3.88
CA TYR A 238 -19.47 -2.79 -3.68
C TYR A 238 -20.58 -1.82 -4.13
N GLN A 239 -20.24 -0.56 -4.36
CA GLN A 239 -21.19 0.48 -4.77
C GLN A 239 -20.53 1.42 -5.79
N GLY A 240 -21.24 1.71 -6.88
CA GLY A 240 -20.73 2.45 -8.03
C GLY A 240 -20.47 1.54 -9.24
N ASP A 241 -19.98 2.11 -10.34
CA ASP A 241 -19.65 1.36 -11.56
C ASP A 241 -18.14 1.07 -11.62
N PRO A 242 -17.70 -0.20 -11.43
CA PRO A 242 -16.28 -0.57 -11.50
C PRO A 242 -15.61 -0.17 -12.82
N ARG A 243 -16.36 -0.04 -13.92
CA ARG A 243 -15.85 0.44 -15.22
C ARG A 243 -15.28 1.85 -15.15
N SER A 244 -15.61 2.62 -14.11
CA SER A 244 -15.03 3.96 -13.91
C SER A 244 -13.54 3.90 -13.54
N LEU A 245 -12.98 2.72 -13.21
CA LEU A 245 -11.54 2.50 -13.12
C LEU A 245 -10.89 2.20 -14.48
N ALA A 246 -11.64 2.12 -15.59
CA ALA A 246 -11.08 1.91 -16.93
C ALA A 246 -9.93 2.88 -17.28
N PRO A 247 -9.97 4.18 -16.93
CA PRO A 247 -8.84 5.07 -17.15
C PRO A 247 -7.56 4.62 -16.45
N LEU A 248 -7.63 4.10 -15.21
CA LEU A 248 -6.47 3.54 -14.51
C LEU A 248 -5.88 2.37 -15.30
N TYR A 249 -6.71 1.42 -15.71
CA TYR A 249 -6.26 0.24 -16.45
C TYR A 249 -5.63 0.61 -17.79
N GLN A 250 -6.22 1.57 -18.52
CA GLN A 250 -5.66 2.07 -19.76
C GLN A 250 -4.33 2.80 -19.55
N MET A 251 -4.20 3.56 -18.47
CA MET A 251 -2.93 4.23 -18.15
C MET A 251 -1.85 3.23 -17.74
N LEU A 252 -2.18 2.15 -17.05
CA LEU A 252 -1.23 1.06 -16.74
C LEU A 252 -0.82 0.31 -18.00
N ASP A 253 -1.77 -0.09 -18.85
CA ASP A 253 -1.50 -0.84 -20.08
C ASP A 253 -0.64 -0.04 -21.08
N LYS A 254 -0.88 1.27 -21.17
CA LYS A 254 -0.08 2.18 -22.00
C LYS A 254 1.25 2.59 -21.35
N GLY A 255 1.50 2.13 -20.12
CA GLY A 255 2.68 2.51 -19.34
C GLY A 255 2.74 4.00 -19.05
N VAL A 256 1.61 4.72 -18.95
CA VAL A 256 1.51 6.11 -18.49
C VAL A 256 1.75 6.16 -16.98
N ILE A 257 1.14 5.26 -16.22
CA ILE A 257 1.55 4.99 -14.84
C ILE A 257 2.63 3.91 -14.90
N ALA A 258 3.86 4.29 -14.58
CA ALA A 258 4.99 3.37 -14.53
C ALA A 258 4.93 2.58 -13.22
N VAL A 259 4.98 1.24 -13.32
CA VAL A 259 5.17 0.37 -12.16
C VAL A 259 6.67 0.06 -12.09
N PRO A 260 7.40 0.64 -11.13
CA PRO A 260 8.86 0.51 -11.09
C PRO A 260 9.30 -0.84 -10.51
N GLU A 261 10.46 -1.31 -10.96
CA GLU A 261 11.31 -2.18 -10.14
C GLU A 261 11.91 -1.35 -8.98
N ARG A 262 12.44 -2.00 -7.94
CA ARG A 262 12.85 -1.29 -6.71
C ARG A 262 13.91 -0.22 -6.97
N GLU A 263 14.90 -0.54 -7.80
CA GLU A 263 16.01 0.33 -8.19
C GLU A 263 15.61 1.55 -9.02
N ASP A 264 14.45 1.50 -9.67
CA ASP A 264 13.92 2.58 -10.50
C ASP A 264 13.06 3.57 -9.70
N LEU A 265 12.72 3.25 -8.45
CA LEU A 265 11.96 4.14 -7.58
C LEU A 265 12.87 5.21 -6.95
N LEU A 266 12.85 6.41 -7.52
CA LEU A 266 13.76 7.51 -7.17
C LEU A 266 13.21 8.48 -6.12
N SER A 267 11.95 8.32 -5.71
CA SER A 267 11.28 9.17 -4.69
C SER A 267 11.35 8.60 -3.27
N VAL A 268 12.29 7.69 -3.00
CA VAL A 268 12.53 7.11 -1.67
C VAL A 268 13.70 7.84 -1.02
N ALA A 269 13.49 8.29 0.23
CA ALA A 269 14.56 8.90 1.01
C ALA A 269 15.63 7.84 1.38
N ASP A 270 16.90 8.25 1.39
CA ASP A 270 17.99 7.39 1.88
C ASP A 270 18.00 7.26 3.43
N LEU A 271 17.12 7.99 4.11
CA LEU A 271 16.78 7.85 5.52
C LEU A 271 15.56 6.94 5.69
N CYS A 272 15.69 5.95 6.57
CA CYS A 272 14.57 5.12 7.02
C CYS A 272 14.21 5.38 8.49
N LEU A 273 13.03 4.94 8.90
CA LEU A 273 12.61 4.89 10.30
C LEU A 273 12.65 3.42 10.77
N GLY A 274 13.61 3.11 11.63
CA GLY A 274 13.80 1.80 12.23
C GLY A 274 12.89 1.60 13.43
N MET A 275 12.00 0.61 13.34
CA MET A 275 11.19 0.13 14.44
C MET A 275 11.99 -0.90 15.25
N LYS A 276 12.34 -0.54 16.48
CA LYS A 276 12.82 -1.46 17.51
C LYS A 276 11.69 -2.40 17.91
N ASN A 277 11.90 -3.26 18.91
CA ASN A 277 10.80 -3.97 19.58
C ASN A 277 9.67 -2.97 19.89
N PRO A 278 8.50 -3.08 19.24
CA PRO A 278 7.46 -2.07 19.39
C PRO A 278 6.98 -2.01 20.83
N SER A 279 6.75 -0.80 21.35
CA SER A 279 6.35 -0.65 22.75
C SER A 279 4.96 -1.25 22.97
N PRO A 280 4.65 -1.77 24.17
CA PRO A 280 3.31 -2.26 24.48
C PRO A 280 2.22 -1.22 24.23
N ASN A 281 2.47 0.05 24.58
CA ASN A 281 1.52 1.15 24.35
C ASN A 281 1.29 1.38 22.85
N PHE A 282 2.36 1.38 22.04
CA PHE A 282 2.24 1.50 20.59
C PHE A 282 1.43 0.35 19.99
N LEU A 283 1.66 -0.89 20.46
CA LEU A 283 0.91 -2.07 20.00
C LEU A 283 -0.56 -2.02 20.40
N GLU A 284 -0.87 -1.61 21.64
CA GLU A 284 -2.23 -1.50 22.15
C GLU A 284 -3.02 -0.45 21.36
N HIS A 285 -2.53 0.78 21.31
CA HIS A 285 -3.22 1.89 20.66
C HIS A 285 -3.23 1.79 19.14
N GLY A 286 -2.16 1.26 18.56
CA GLY A 286 -2.04 1.08 17.11
C GLY A 286 -3.01 0.03 16.54
N LYS A 287 -3.50 -0.90 17.36
CA LYS A 287 -4.41 -1.97 16.92
C LYS A 287 -5.88 -1.67 17.21
N ASN A 288 -6.17 -0.69 18.06
CA ASN A 288 -7.55 -0.41 18.47
C ASN A 288 -8.41 0.21 17.34
N GLY A 289 -9.06 -0.64 16.55
CA GLY A 289 -9.96 -0.24 15.48
C GLY A 289 -11.44 -0.10 15.86
N HIS A 290 -11.84 -0.50 17.08
CA HIS A 290 -13.25 -0.71 17.43
C HIS A 290 -13.64 -0.32 18.87
N HIS A 291 -12.70 -0.30 19.81
CA HIS A 291 -12.98 -0.19 21.25
C HIS A 291 -12.95 1.27 21.72
N ILE A 292 -13.99 1.66 22.45
CA ILE A 292 -14.26 3.05 22.85
C ILE A 292 -14.07 3.28 24.36
N ASP A 293 -14.07 2.18 25.11
CA ASP A 293 -13.95 2.13 26.57
C ASP A 293 -12.58 2.63 27.08
N GLY A 294 -11.57 2.65 26.21
CA GLY A 294 -10.25 3.20 26.50
C GLY A 294 -10.12 4.72 26.37
N TYR A 295 -11.16 5.45 25.94
CA TYR A 295 -11.05 6.89 25.67
C TYR A 295 -10.64 7.69 26.92
N ARG A 296 -9.66 8.58 26.72
CA ARG A 296 -9.24 9.59 27.69
C ARG A 296 -9.14 10.94 26.98
N ALA A 297 -9.49 12.01 27.69
CA ALA A 297 -9.46 13.37 27.14
C ALA A 297 -8.03 13.81 26.76
N GLU A 298 -7.03 13.28 27.47
CA GLU A 298 -5.62 13.49 27.17
C GLU A 298 -5.07 12.26 26.44
N SER A 299 -4.34 12.49 25.35
CA SER A 299 -3.56 11.46 24.66
C SER A 299 -2.12 11.50 25.15
N THR A 300 -1.53 10.33 25.38
CA THR A 300 -0.07 10.21 25.51
C THR A 300 0.58 10.70 24.23
N LYS A 301 1.62 11.53 24.37
CA LYS A 301 2.40 12.03 23.23
C LYS A 301 3.45 10.99 22.87
N MET A 302 3.18 10.28 21.78
CA MET A 302 4.04 9.24 21.24
C MET A 302 4.66 9.70 19.92
N VAL A 303 5.67 8.98 19.44
CA VAL A 303 6.15 9.15 18.05
C VAL A 303 5.02 9.02 17.05
N PHE A 304 4.08 8.10 17.33
CA PHE A 304 2.79 7.97 16.64
C PHE A 304 1.63 8.11 17.63
N ASP A 305 1.02 9.28 17.72
CA ASP A 305 -0.04 9.59 18.68
C ASP A 305 -1.44 9.17 18.21
N ARG A 306 -2.43 9.15 19.12
CA ARG A 306 -3.86 9.16 18.74
C ARG A 306 -4.29 8.09 17.71
N MET A 307 -3.75 6.89 17.76
CA MET A 307 -4.00 5.86 16.73
C MET A 307 -5.33 5.11 16.93
N ASP A 308 -5.91 5.19 18.13
CA ASP A 308 -7.18 4.55 18.48
C ASP A 308 -8.36 5.05 17.65
N CYS A 309 -9.38 4.21 17.54
CA CYS A 309 -10.60 4.53 16.78
C CYS A 309 -11.32 5.80 17.24
N TYR A 310 -11.31 6.12 18.54
CA TYR A 310 -11.97 7.30 19.11
C TYR A 310 -11.26 8.63 18.80
N TRP A 311 -10.04 8.57 18.27
CA TRP A 311 -9.34 9.74 17.75
C TRP A 311 -9.52 9.92 16.24
N GLY A 312 -10.36 9.12 15.58
CA GLY A 312 -10.63 9.26 14.15
C GLY A 312 -11.03 10.70 13.79
N GLY A 313 -10.28 11.31 12.86
CA GLY A 313 -10.48 12.70 12.43
C GLY A 313 -9.86 13.77 13.34
N ALA A 314 -9.34 13.41 14.51
CA ALA A 314 -8.64 14.36 15.39
C ALA A 314 -7.33 14.85 14.72
N PRO A 315 -6.92 16.11 14.96
CA PRO A 315 -5.64 16.61 14.50
C PRO A 315 -4.49 15.84 15.18
N ILE A 316 -3.44 15.60 14.41
CA ILE A 316 -2.22 14.92 14.90
C ILE A 316 -1.33 15.91 15.64
N ASP A 317 -0.71 15.53 16.75
CA ASP A 317 0.21 16.40 17.50
C ASP A 317 1.38 16.86 16.60
N PRO A 318 1.84 18.12 16.69
CA PRO A 318 2.96 18.60 15.88
C PRO A 318 4.27 17.83 16.06
N SER A 319 4.44 17.09 17.17
CA SER A 319 5.60 16.23 17.45
C SER A 319 5.48 14.80 16.91
N ASP A 320 4.31 14.42 16.41
CA ASP A 320 4.11 13.14 15.74
C ASP A 320 4.92 13.07 14.44
N PHE A 321 5.62 11.95 14.21
CA PHE A 321 6.48 11.79 13.05
C PHE A 321 5.71 11.87 11.73
N SER A 322 4.52 11.27 11.64
CA SER A 322 3.71 11.30 10.43
C SER A 322 3.22 12.71 10.08
N ASN A 323 3.08 13.59 11.07
CA ASN A 323 2.68 14.98 10.84
C ASN A 323 3.73 15.76 10.04
N TYR A 324 4.95 15.80 10.56
CA TYR A 324 6.01 16.61 9.95
C TYR A 324 6.76 15.86 8.84
N ALA A 325 6.91 14.54 8.91
CA ALA A 325 7.69 13.77 7.93
C ALA A 325 6.87 13.27 6.72
N MET A 326 5.59 12.91 6.94
CA MET A 326 4.75 12.29 5.90
C MET A 326 3.62 13.20 5.39
N GLY A 327 3.41 14.35 6.04
CA GLY A 327 2.38 15.32 5.66
C GLY A 327 0.98 15.02 6.21
N SER A 328 0.83 14.06 7.11
CA SER A 328 -0.45 13.77 7.76
C SER A 328 -0.89 14.97 8.61
N ARG A 329 -2.20 15.23 8.67
CA ARG A 329 -2.75 16.35 9.47
C ARG A 329 -3.76 15.91 10.50
N SER A 330 -4.44 14.80 10.24
CA SER A 330 -5.45 14.21 11.10
C SER A 330 -5.40 12.70 10.99
N ARG A 331 -5.97 11.99 11.95
CA ARG A 331 -6.10 10.52 11.96
C ARG A 331 -7.27 10.07 11.09
N MET A 332 -7.27 10.50 9.83
CA MET A 332 -8.27 10.12 8.84
C MET A 332 -7.70 10.25 7.42
N LEU A 333 -8.05 9.29 6.56
CA LEU A 333 -7.96 9.40 5.10
C LEU A 333 -6.54 9.69 4.53
N ASN A 334 -5.48 9.29 5.23
CA ASN A 334 -4.08 9.53 4.82
C ASN A 334 -3.60 8.54 3.72
N PHE A 335 -4.45 8.23 2.74
CA PHE A 335 -4.15 7.30 1.64
C PHE A 335 -3.18 7.88 0.59
N LEU A 336 -3.10 9.21 0.52
CA LEU A 336 -2.30 9.99 -0.43
C LEU A 336 -1.33 10.92 0.34
N PRO A 337 -0.36 10.37 1.09
CA PRO A 337 0.59 11.20 1.84
C PRO A 337 1.42 12.08 0.89
N THR A 338 1.70 13.31 1.30
CA THR A 338 2.47 14.27 0.48
C THR A 338 3.97 14.03 0.54
N ASN A 339 4.48 13.41 1.62
CA ASN A 339 5.88 13.02 1.77
C ASN A 339 6.87 14.12 1.32
N PRO A 340 6.93 15.28 2.01
CA PRO A 340 7.72 16.45 1.58
C PRO A 340 9.25 16.21 1.54
N TYR A 341 9.70 15.07 2.07
CA TYR A 341 11.09 14.63 2.14
C TYR A 341 11.40 13.42 1.26
N GLY A 342 10.46 13.03 0.39
CA GLY A 342 10.43 11.72 -0.23
C GLY A 342 9.75 10.69 0.67
N LEU A 343 9.43 9.52 0.12
CA LEU A 343 8.85 8.43 0.88
C LEU A 343 9.86 7.97 1.92
N ILE A 344 9.50 8.15 3.20
CA ILE A 344 10.25 7.57 4.32
C ILE A 344 9.72 6.16 4.54
N ALA A 345 10.59 5.16 4.36
CA ALA A 345 10.26 3.77 4.61
C ALA A 345 10.44 3.40 6.09
N MET A 346 9.55 2.57 6.62
CA MET A 346 9.67 1.98 7.96
C MET A 346 10.21 0.56 7.86
N VAL A 347 11.27 0.26 8.60
CA VAL A 347 11.98 -1.02 8.56
C VAL A 347 12.22 -1.53 9.98
N SER A 348 12.69 -2.77 10.16
CA SER A 348 13.19 -3.20 11.46
C SER A 348 14.44 -2.41 11.84
N ALA A 349 14.58 -2.02 13.11
CA ALA A 349 15.81 -1.40 13.62
C ALA A 349 17.04 -2.33 13.53
N ASN A 350 16.84 -3.63 13.31
CA ASN A 350 17.91 -4.61 13.09
C ASN A 350 18.34 -4.69 11.61
N THR A 351 17.76 -3.89 10.72
CA THR A 351 18.13 -3.88 9.30
C THR A 351 19.59 -3.47 9.13
N GLU A 352 20.39 -4.30 8.48
CA GLU A 352 21.78 -4.01 8.17
C GLU A 352 21.88 -2.95 7.06
N LEU A 353 22.02 -1.68 7.44
CA LEU A 353 22.11 -0.57 6.47
C LEU A 353 23.25 -0.72 5.46
N ALA A 354 24.37 -1.35 5.85
CA ALA A 354 25.49 -1.58 4.96
C ALA A 354 25.16 -2.53 3.79
N ALA A 355 24.20 -3.43 3.98
CA ALA A 355 23.70 -4.33 2.94
C ALA A 355 22.52 -3.74 2.16
N SER A 356 21.93 -2.62 2.63
CA SER A 356 20.79 -1.99 1.96
C SER A 356 21.24 -1.19 0.73
N PRO A 357 20.66 -1.44 -0.46
CA PRO A 357 20.92 -0.59 -1.62
C PRO A 357 20.25 0.79 -1.48
N PHE A 358 19.23 0.93 -0.64
CA PHE A 358 18.40 2.14 -0.53
C PHE A 358 18.78 3.05 0.64
N PHE A 359 19.03 2.48 1.82
CA PHE A 359 19.14 3.26 3.06
C PHE A 359 20.59 3.47 3.49
N ARG A 360 20.89 4.67 3.99
CA ARG A 360 22.22 5.11 4.46
C ARG A 360 22.19 5.55 5.91
N SER A 361 21.03 5.95 6.40
CA SER A 361 20.82 6.36 7.78
C SER A 361 19.47 5.88 8.30
N MET A 362 19.34 5.83 9.62
CA MET A 362 18.14 5.37 10.31
C MET A 362 17.88 6.24 11.54
N LEU A 363 16.63 6.68 11.71
CA LEU A 363 16.12 7.12 13.00
C LEU A 363 15.50 5.92 13.70
N VAL A 364 15.69 5.75 15.00
CA VAL A 364 15.20 4.57 15.73
C VAL A 364 14.08 4.95 16.69
N THR A 365 13.00 4.17 16.69
CA THR A 365 11.83 4.33 17.57
C THR A 365 11.25 2.96 17.94
N ASP A 366 10.49 2.88 19.02
CA ASP A 366 9.60 1.75 19.34
C ASP A 366 8.11 2.10 19.10
N GLY A 367 7.85 3.24 18.44
CA GLY A 367 6.52 3.80 18.20
C GLY A 367 6.05 4.77 19.29
N GLU A 368 6.65 4.72 20.48
CA GLU A 368 6.32 5.59 21.61
C GLU A 368 7.35 6.70 21.79
N VAL A 369 8.64 6.34 21.82
CA VAL A 369 9.78 7.28 21.94
C VAL A 369 10.77 7.10 20.81
N PHE A 370 11.64 8.09 20.61
CA PHE A 370 12.84 7.93 19.81
C PHE A 370 14.00 7.42 20.65
N TYR A 371 15.02 6.90 19.99
CA TYR A 371 16.30 6.56 20.59
C TYR A 371 17.43 7.38 19.95
N ASP A 372 18.31 7.93 20.77
CA ASP A 372 19.52 8.60 20.29
C ASP A 372 20.66 7.61 19.95
N GLU A 373 21.82 8.15 19.55
CA GLU A 373 23.00 7.34 19.19
C GLU A 373 23.54 6.50 20.36
N GLN A 374 23.26 6.91 21.59
CA GLN A 374 23.64 6.21 22.81
C GLN A 374 22.55 5.22 23.25
N GLY A 375 21.46 5.08 22.48
CA GLY A 375 20.33 4.23 22.78
C GLY A 375 19.45 4.74 23.92
N GLN A 376 19.56 6.02 24.30
CA GLN A 376 18.71 6.63 25.32
C GLN A 376 17.36 7.02 24.72
N ALA A 377 16.29 6.79 25.48
CA ALA A 377 14.95 7.19 25.11
C ALA A 377 14.79 8.71 25.15
N VAL A 378 14.24 9.28 24.08
CA VAL A 378 13.98 10.72 23.92
C VAL A 378 12.53 10.92 23.48
N SER A 379 11.85 11.89 24.08
CA SER A 379 10.47 12.20 23.73
C SER A 379 10.35 12.62 22.26
N ALA A 380 9.18 12.39 21.65
CA ALA A 380 8.91 12.80 20.27
C ALA A 380 9.12 14.32 20.06
N ALA A 381 8.74 15.13 21.05
CA ALA A 381 8.88 16.58 21.01
C ALA A 381 10.36 17.01 21.03
N ASP A 382 11.17 16.43 21.92
CA ASP A 382 12.58 16.80 22.08
C ASP A 382 13.42 16.28 20.90
N TYR A 383 13.06 15.15 20.32
CA TYR A 383 13.78 14.57 19.19
C TYR A 383 13.44 15.21 17.83
N LYS A 384 12.28 15.87 17.71
CA LYS A 384 11.78 16.46 16.45
C LYS A 384 12.81 17.33 15.71
N PRO A 385 13.57 18.25 16.34
CA PRO A 385 14.55 19.07 15.62
C PRO A 385 15.64 18.22 14.94
N ARG A 386 16.09 17.16 15.60
CA ARG A 386 17.06 16.21 15.07
C ARG A 386 16.47 15.40 13.92
N ALA A 387 15.23 14.91 14.06
CA ALA A 387 14.54 14.20 13.00
C ALA A 387 14.36 15.06 11.74
N LEU A 388 13.94 16.32 11.89
CA LEU A 388 13.80 17.27 10.78
C LEU A 388 15.12 17.53 10.07
N ALA A 389 16.21 17.73 10.81
CA ALA A 389 17.53 17.92 10.22
C ALA A 389 17.96 16.69 9.38
N ALA A 390 17.71 15.48 9.89
CA ALA A 390 17.99 14.25 9.15
C ALA A 390 17.11 14.10 7.89
N LEU A 391 15.83 14.45 7.99
CA LEU A 391 14.89 14.44 6.86
C LEU A 391 15.31 15.41 5.75
N GLU A 392 15.68 16.64 6.10
CA GLU A 392 16.17 17.61 5.11
C GLU A 392 17.49 17.16 4.47
N ALA A 393 18.42 16.64 5.26
CA ALA A 393 19.70 16.14 4.76
C ALA A 393 19.52 14.95 3.80
N SER A 394 18.53 14.09 4.05
CA SER A 394 18.16 12.99 3.15
C SER A 394 17.48 13.50 1.89
N ALA A 395 16.47 14.37 2.04
CA ALA A 395 15.71 14.92 0.92
C ALA A 395 16.59 15.70 -0.06
N ALA A 396 17.63 16.39 0.43
CA ALA A 396 18.60 17.11 -0.40
C ALA A 396 19.40 16.21 -1.35
N LYS A 397 19.42 14.89 -1.15
CA LYS A 397 20.12 13.91 -2.01
C LYS A 397 19.23 13.29 -3.08
N LEU A 398 17.92 13.48 -3.00
CA LEU A 398 16.98 12.95 -3.99
C LEU A 398 17.26 13.55 -5.36
N PRO A 399 17.20 12.80 -6.47
CA PRO A 399 17.40 13.37 -7.80
C PRO A 399 16.36 14.45 -8.13
N VAL A 400 15.12 14.24 -7.69
CA VAL A 400 13.99 15.17 -7.84
C VAL A 400 13.30 15.33 -6.50
N ARG A 401 12.93 16.57 -6.16
CA ARG A 401 12.09 16.89 -5.01
C ARG A 401 10.86 17.65 -5.47
N VAL A 402 9.71 17.34 -4.88
CA VAL A 402 8.45 18.03 -5.15
C VAL A 402 8.02 18.82 -3.93
N TYR A 403 7.64 20.08 -4.14
CA TYR A 403 7.05 20.96 -3.15
C TYR A 403 5.58 21.19 -3.48
N GLY A 404 4.74 21.37 -2.45
CA GLY A 404 3.30 21.59 -2.58
C GLY A 404 2.47 20.52 -1.86
N GLU A 405 1.15 20.70 -1.83
CA GLU A 405 0.21 19.76 -1.19
C GLU A 405 -0.24 18.66 -2.15
N VAL A 406 0.73 17.95 -2.75
CA VAL A 406 0.50 16.85 -3.69
C VAL A 406 1.14 15.56 -3.17
N ALA A 407 0.48 14.44 -3.41
CA ALA A 407 1.15 13.14 -3.32
C ALA A 407 1.97 12.94 -4.60
N TRP A 408 3.18 12.38 -4.49
CA TRP A 408 4.08 12.30 -5.63
C TRP A 408 4.98 11.07 -5.61
N THR A 409 5.43 10.68 -6.80
CA THR A 409 6.42 9.62 -7.02
C THR A 409 7.33 10.00 -8.17
N VAL A 410 8.55 9.46 -8.17
CA VAL A 410 9.52 9.63 -9.26
C VAL A 410 10.05 8.26 -9.63
N VAL A 411 9.91 7.91 -10.91
CA VAL A 411 10.32 6.63 -11.47
C VAL A 411 11.31 6.87 -12.60
N ARG A 412 12.42 6.14 -12.60
CA ARG A 412 13.31 6.05 -13.76
C ARG A 412 12.63 5.23 -14.84
N LEU A 413 12.53 5.78 -16.06
CA LEU A 413 12.00 5.03 -17.21
C LEU A 413 13.13 4.38 -18.00
N ASP A 414 14.22 5.11 -18.17
CA ASP A 414 15.46 4.67 -18.82
C ASP A 414 16.63 5.61 -18.40
N PRO A 415 17.86 5.44 -18.92
CA PRO A 415 18.98 6.29 -18.53
C PRO A 415 18.76 7.80 -18.73
N SER A 416 17.97 8.21 -19.73
CA SER A 416 17.77 9.62 -20.10
C SER A 416 16.38 10.16 -19.74
N HIS A 417 15.49 9.36 -19.14
CA HIS A 417 14.14 9.80 -18.80
C HIS A 417 13.72 9.39 -17.38
N VAL A 418 13.13 10.36 -16.66
CA VAL A 418 12.42 10.12 -15.41
C VAL A 418 10.97 10.59 -15.54
N ARG A 419 10.07 9.93 -14.83
CA ARG A 419 8.65 10.27 -14.74
C ARG A 419 8.29 10.72 -13.34
N VAL A 420 7.69 11.88 -13.24
CA VAL A 420 7.10 12.42 -12.01
C VAL A 420 5.59 12.28 -12.09
N THR A 421 4.99 11.52 -11.19
CA THR A 421 3.52 11.45 -11.05
C THR A 421 3.12 12.36 -9.90
N LEU A 422 2.27 13.36 -10.16
CA LEU A 422 1.75 14.30 -9.17
C LEU A 422 0.25 14.08 -9.02
N ILE A 423 -0.23 13.94 -7.79
CA ILE A 423 -1.61 13.53 -7.49
C ILE A 423 -2.18 14.50 -6.47
N ASP A 424 -3.41 14.99 -6.69
CA ASP A 424 -4.12 15.75 -5.66
C ASP A 424 -4.25 14.89 -4.39
N SER A 425 -3.65 15.35 -3.30
CA SER A 425 -3.58 14.65 -2.01
C SER A 425 -4.90 14.68 -1.23
N GLY A 426 -5.85 15.53 -1.62
CA GLY A 426 -7.17 15.64 -1.00
C GLY A 426 -8.03 14.42 -1.27
N TYR A 427 -7.92 13.38 -0.44
CA TYR A 427 -8.58 12.09 -0.67
C TYR A 427 -10.09 12.25 -0.85
N LEU A 428 -10.79 12.84 0.13
CA LEU A 428 -12.22 13.18 0.01
C LEU A 428 -12.50 14.69 -0.18
N SER A 429 -11.46 15.52 -0.06
CA SER A 429 -11.56 16.98 -0.19
C SER A 429 -10.59 17.47 -1.27
N PRO A 430 -10.89 17.18 -2.54
CA PRO A 430 -10.02 17.57 -3.64
C PRO A 430 -9.97 19.09 -3.79
N ALA A 431 -8.81 19.61 -4.19
CA ALA A 431 -8.61 21.02 -4.49
C ALA A 431 -7.51 21.17 -5.53
N ASP A 432 -7.50 22.28 -6.26
CA ASP A 432 -6.36 22.63 -7.12
C ASP A 432 -5.11 22.76 -6.23
N ARG A 433 -4.04 22.06 -6.60
CA ARG A 433 -2.79 22.01 -5.85
C ARG A 433 -1.66 22.61 -6.67
N GLU A 434 -1.08 23.69 -6.18
CA GLU A 434 0.18 24.20 -6.70
C GLU A 434 1.31 23.25 -6.32
N ALA A 435 2.12 22.88 -7.32
CA ALA A 435 3.26 22.01 -7.15
C ALA A 435 4.48 22.57 -7.88
N THR A 436 5.65 22.42 -7.27
CA THR A 436 6.93 22.73 -7.89
C THR A 436 7.80 21.49 -7.89
N ILE A 437 8.14 21.00 -9.08
CA ILE A 437 9.14 19.95 -9.29
C ILE A 437 10.51 20.63 -9.34
N VAL A 438 11.47 20.16 -8.54
CA VAL A 438 12.86 20.64 -8.50
C VAL A 438 13.80 19.51 -8.87
N LEU A 439 14.61 19.71 -9.89
CA LEU A 439 15.69 18.80 -10.31
C LEU A 439 16.94 19.13 -9.49
N GLN A 440 17.22 18.34 -8.45
CA GLN A 440 18.35 18.60 -7.56
C GLN A 440 19.66 18.05 -8.15
N HIS A 441 19.61 16.85 -8.73
CA HIS A 441 20.79 16.13 -9.25
C HIS A 441 20.59 15.57 -10.66
N LEU A 442 19.73 16.20 -11.46
CA LEU A 442 19.50 15.84 -12.87
C LEU A 442 19.77 17.05 -13.78
N ASP A 443 20.44 16.83 -14.91
CA ASP A 443 20.62 17.84 -15.97
C ASP A 443 19.42 17.79 -16.94
N GLY A 444 18.31 18.41 -16.54
CA GLY A 444 17.07 18.41 -17.29
C GLY A 444 17.18 19.16 -18.62
N THR A 445 16.78 18.51 -19.71
CA THR A 445 16.78 19.06 -21.08
C THR A 445 15.39 19.32 -21.64
N GLY A 446 14.36 18.72 -21.04
CA GLY A 446 12.97 18.90 -21.45
C GLY A 446 12.02 18.40 -20.39
N CYS A 447 10.83 19.00 -20.34
CA CYS A 447 9.78 18.64 -19.41
C CYS A 447 8.43 18.67 -20.15
N ARG A 448 7.66 17.59 -20.07
CA ARG A 448 6.37 17.48 -20.75
C ARG A 448 5.36 16.77 -19.87
N ASP A 449 4.18 17.36 -19.74
CA ASP A 449 3.02 16.65 -19.21
C ASP A 449 2.47 15.74 -20.31
N ILE A 450 2.52 14.43 -20.09
CA ILE A 450 2.15 13.45 -21.10
C ILE A 450 0.64 13.23 -21.19
N LEU A 451 -0.14 13.68 -20.20
CA LEU A 451 -1.61 13.60 -20.23
C LEU A 451 -2.20 14.73 -21.06
N SER A 452 -1.72 15.97 -20.88
CA SER A 452 -2.16 17.13 -21.65
C SER A 452 -1.40 17.30 -22.98
N GLY A 453 -0.19 16.74 -23.06
CA GLY A 453 0.75 16.92 -24.16
C GLY A 453 1.55 18.23 -24.09
N GLU A 454 1.31 19.07 -23.08
CA GLU A 454 1.93 20.37 -22.85
C GLU A 454 3.43 20.25 -22.53
N THR A 455 4.25 21.04 -23.22
CA THR A 455 5.65 21.25 -22.82
C THR A 455 5.68 22.25 -21.68
N LEU A 456 6.22 21.85 -20.53
CA LEU A 456 6.31 22.69 -19.35
C LEU A 456 7.65 23.44 -19.34
N PRO A 457 7.66 24.74 -19.03
CA PRO A 457 8.89 25.52 -19.00
C PRO A 457 9.77 25.06 -17.82
N LEU A 458 10.96 24.53 -18.15
CA LEU A 458 12.00 24.23 -17.17
C LEU A 458 12.86 25.49 -16.97
N ALA A 459 12.73 26.14 -15.82
CA ALA A 459 13.46 27.36 -15.48
C ALA A 459 14.24 27.15 -14.18
N ALA A 460 15.55 27.42 -14.20
CA ALA A 460 16.42 27.25 -13.04
C ALA A 460 16.27 25.87 -12.36
N ASN A 461 16.22 24.80 -13.17
CA ASN A 461 16.02 23.41 -12.71
C ASN A 461 14.69 23.17 -11.97
N ALA A 462 13.69 24.02 -12.16
CA ALA A 462 12.38 23.88 -11.56
C ALA A 462 11.24 24.01 -12.58
N VAL A 463 10.12 23.36 -12.27
CA VAL A 463 8.88 23.42 -13.03
C VAL A 463 7.74 23.62 -12.05
N SER A 464 6.99 24.70 -12.22
CA SER A 464 5.77 24.96 -11.44
C SER A 464 4.54 24.67 -12.28
N LEU A 465 3.56 24.00 -11.68
CA LEU A 465 2.28 23.69 -12.30
C LEU A 465 1.17 23.49 -11.26
N THR A 466 -0.06 23.59 -11.71
CA THR A 466 -1.25 23.21 -10.94
C THR A 466 -1.65 21.77 -11.26
N VAL A 467 -1.83 20.96 -10.22
CA VAL A 467 -2.56 19.68 -10.29
C VAL A 467 -4.04 19.98 -10.01
N PRO A 468 -4.95 19.78 -10.97
CA PRO A 468 -6.34 20.12 -10.75
C PRO A 468 -7.00 19.23 -9.67
N ALA A 469 -8.06 19.76 -9.06
CA ALA A 469 -8.83 19.05 -8.04
C ALA A 469 -9.27 17.65 -8.50
N GLY A 470 -8.99 16.64 -7.69
CA GLY A 470 -9.49 15.27 -7.87
C GLY A 470 -8.82 14.48 -9.00
N VAL A 471 -7.71 14.99 -9.55
CA VAL A 471 -6.98 14.33 -10.65
C VAL A 471 -5.48 14.23 -10.37
N LEU A 472 -4.72 13.91 -11.41
CA LEU A 472 -3.27 13.76 -11.38
C LEU A 472 -2.66 14.37 -12.65
N ARG A 473 -1.37 14.68 -12.60
CA ARG A 473 -0.53 15.09 -13.72
C ARG A 473 0.62 14.08 -13.83
N VAL A 474 1.04 13.74 -15.04
CA VAL A 474 2.19 12.85 -15.27
C VAL A 474 3.18 13.58 -16.14
N VAL A 475 4.38 13.80 -15.60
CA VAL A 475 5.39 14.65 -16.21
C VAL A 475 6.62 13.82 -16.54
N ASP A 476 6.98 13.77 -17.81
CA ASP A 476 8.23 13.19 -18.27
C ASP A 476 9.31 14.26 -18.36
N ILE A 477 10.48 13.93 -17.82
CA ILE A 477 11.63 14.80 -17.77
C ILE A 477 12.77 14.09 -18.49
N ALA A 478 13.24 14.68 -19.58
CA ALA A 478 14.42 14.23 -20.31
C ALA A 478 15.67 14.82 -19.65
N GLN A 479 16.75 14.04 -19.58
CA GLN A 479 18.03 14.43 -18.99
C GLN A 479 19.22 13.94 -19.83
N ARG A 480 20.40 14.54 -19.60
CA ARG A 480 21.66 14.14 -20.25
C ARG A 480 22.40 13.03 -19.54
#